data_AF-A0A8H7ST78-F1
#
_entry.id   AF-A0A8H7ST78-F1
#
_cell.length_a   1.000
_cell.length_b   1.000
_cell.length_c   1.000
_cell.angle_alpha   90.00
_cell.angle_beta   90.00
_cell.angle_gamma   90.00
#
_symmetry.space_group_name_H-M   'P 1'
#
loop_
_entity.id
_entity.type
_entity.pdbx_description
1 polymer ?
#
loop_
_entity_poly.entity_id
_entity_poly.type
_entity_poly.pdbx_seq_one_letter_code
_entity_poly.pdbx_strand_id
1 'polypeptide(L)'
;MILTTTLSKIGRPVTESKYYHDKRNPILNGIIQLDNILRTYSGSSKDVKLPLFQVLGFQGHIHYMYRLDSQYYVIEKVCTLEYPYNKRDTLIKATNFVVKLLVLKNLAADMEEHIHQASENKKKKH
;
A
#
# COMPACT_ATOMS: atom_id res chain seq x y z
N MET A 1 -29.26 2.29 -31.39
CA MET A 1 -28.86 2.91 -30.10
C MET A 1 -29.57 2.19 -28.94
N ILE A 2 -29.19 0.95 -28.64
CA ILE A 2 -29.79 0.13 -27.55
C ILE A 2 -28.70 -0.65 -26.76
N LEU A 3 -27.51 -0.87 -27.34
CA LEU A 3 -26.42 -1.64 -26.70
C LEU A 3 -25.68 -0.92 -25.55
N THR A 4 -25.68 0.42 -25.50
CA THR A 4 -24.88 1.18 -24.53
C THR A 4 -25.47 1.18 -23.11
N THR A 5 -26.79 1.02 -22.99
CA THR A 5 -27.50 1.09 -21.70
C THR A 5 -27.47 -0.22 -20.91
N THR A 6 -27.29 -1.36 -21.58
CA THR A 6 -27.27 -2.69 -20.96
C THR A 6 -25.88 -3.06 -20.45
N LEU A 7 -24.83 -2.73 -21.23
CA LEU A 7 -23.42 -2.91 -20.85
C LEU A 7 -23.03 -2.07 -19.63
N SER A 8 -23.54 -0.85 -19.51
CA SER A 8 -23.30 0.02 -18.35
C SER A 8 -24.01 -0.47 -17.08
N LYS A 9 -25.18 -1.11 -17.20
CA LYS A 9 -25.93 -1.68 -16.06
C LYS A 9 -25.37 -3.00 -15.54
N ILE A 10 -24.81 -3.85 -16.41
CA ILE A 10 -24.16 -5.11 -16.02
C ILE A 10 -22.69 -4.87 -15.62
N GLY A 11 -22.02 -3.92 -16.29
CA GLY A 11 -20.61 -3.62 -16.05
C GLY A 11 -20.33 -2.99 -14.69
N ARG A 12 -21.22 -2.12 -14.16
CA ARG A 12 -21.04 -1.49 -12.84
C ARG A 12 -20.89 -2.49 -11.69
N PRO A 13 -21.82 -3.43 -11.45
CA PRO A 13 -21.72 -4.36 -10.34
C PRO A 13 -20.52 -5.32 -10.48
N VAL A 14 -20.17 -5.74 -11.69
CA VAL A 14 -18.97 -6.57 -11.95
C VAL A 14 -17.69 -5.78 -11.68
N THR A 15 -17.64 -4.51 -12.08
CA THR A 15 -16.49 -3.64 -11.84
C THR A 15 -16.36 -3.31 -10.36
N GLU A 16 -17.46 -3.05 -9.66
CA GLU A 16 -17.47 -2.79 -8.21
C GLU A 16 -17.06 -4.03 -7.41
N SER A 17 -17.57 -5.21 -7.77
CA SER A 17 -17.17 -6.48 -7.16
C SER A 17 -15.69 -6.78 -7.40
N LYS A 18 -15.21 -6.65 -8.64
CA LYS A 18 -13.79 -6.81 -8.97
C LYS A 18 -12.92 -5.81 -8.21
N TYR A 19 -13.34 -4.55 -8.17
CA TYR A 19 -12.65 -3.49 -7.45
C TYR A 19 -12.61 -3.73 -5.93
N TYR A 20 -13.68 -4.29 -5.36
CA TYR A 20 -13.74 -4.69 -3.96
C TYR A 20 -12.81 -5.89 -3.66
N HIS A 21 -12.81 -6.91 -4.51
CA HIS A 21 -11.91 -8.06 -4.38
C HIS A 21 -10.43 -7.68 -4.56
N ASP A 22 -10.14 -6.81 -5.55
CA ASP A 22 -8.81 -6.27 -5.81
C ASP A 22 -8.30 -5.41 -4.64
N LYS A 23 -9.18 -4.86 -3.80
CA LYS A 23 -8.82 -4.17 -2.55
C LYS A 23 -8.65 -5.12 -1.37
N ARG A 24 -9.50 -6.13 -1.25
CA ARG A 24 -9.52 -7.01 -0.05
C ARG A 24 -8.26 -7.88 0.04
N ASN A 25 -7.79 -8.45 -1.07
CA ASN A 25 -6.64 -9.36 -1.05
C ASN A 25 -5.33 -8.66 -0.64
N PRO A 26 -4.96 -7.47 -1.18
CA PRO A 26 -3.79 -6.73 -0.72
C PRO A 26 -3.86 -6.34 0.75
N ILE A 27 -5.04 -5.99 1.25
CA ILE A 27 -5.24 -5.63 2.67
C ILE A 27 -4.99 -6.83 3.57
N LEU A 28 -5.58 -7.98 3.27
CA LEU A 28 -5.39 -9.20 4.07
C LEU A 28 -3.93 -9.66 4.04
N ASN A 29 -3.30 -9.64 2.87
CA ASN A 29 -1.86 -9.94 2.74
C ASN A 29 -1.02 -8.95 3.56
N GLY A 30 -1.37 -7.66 3.51
CA GLY A 30 -0.72 -6.62 4.31
C GLY A 30 -0.83 -6.88 5.81
N ILE A 31 -2.01 -7.25 6.31
CA ILE A 31 -2.22 -7.59 7.72
C ILE A 31 -1.33 -8.76 8.13
N ILE A 32 -1.30 -9.84 7.35
CA ILE A 32 -0.48 -11.02 7.64
C ILE A 32 1.01 -10.66 7.66
N GLN A 33 1.47 -9.87 6.69
CA GLN A 33 2.86 -9.43 6.63
C GLN A 33 3.22 -8.54 7.83
N LEU A 34 2.36 -7.58 8.16
CA LEU A 34 2.55 -6.69 9.29
C LEU A 34 2.60 -7.47 10.61
N ASP A 35 1.69 -8.43 10.82
CA ASP A 35 1.72 -9.27 12.01
C ASP A 35 3.01 -10.11 12.11
N ASN A 36 3.48 -10.65 10.99
CA ASN A 36 4.75 -11.39 10.96
C ASN A 36 5.93 -10.50 11.37
N ILE A 37 5.96 -9.24 10.92
CA ILE A 37 6.98 -8.28 11.31
C ILE A 37 6.85 -7.95 12.80
N LEU A 38 5.65 -7.64 13.26
CA LEU A 38 5.37 -7.25 14.65
C LEU A 38 5.67 -8.36 15.66
N ARG A 39 5.61 -9.64 15.28
CA ARG A 39 6.08 -10.77 16.13
C ARG A 39 7.57 -10.72 16.44
N THR A 40 8.35 -10.09 15.57
CA THR A 40 9.80 -9.97 15.73
C THR A 40 10.23 -8.61 16.27
N TYR A 41 9.36 -7.60 16.17
CA TYR A 41 9.63 -6.24 16.59
C TYR A 41 9.40 -6.05 18.09
N SER A 42 10.31 -5.33 18.75
CA SER A 42 10.28 -5.09 20.20
C SER A 42 9.77 -3.70 20.62
N GLY A 43 9.46 -2.82 19.66
CA GLY A 43 8.94 -1.47 19.93
C GLY A 43 7.41 -1.39 19.87
N SER A 44 6.88 -0.17 19.72
CA SER A 44 5.44 0.07 19.60
C SER A 44 4.92 -0.37 18.22
N SER A 45 3.79 -1.05 18.18
CA SER A 45 3.22 -1.51 16.90
C SER A 45 2.82 -0.38 15.95
N LYS A 46 2.70 0.84 16.47
CA LYS A 46 2.42 2.05 15.68
C LYS A 46 3.65 2.54 14.90
N ASP A 47 4.84 2.11 15.30
CA ASP A 47 6.11 2.55 14.70
C ASP A 47 6.35 1.85 13.36
N VAL A 48 5.80 0.63 13.19
CA VAL A 48 5.95 -0.16 11.98
C VAL A 48 4.88 0.22 10.96
N LYS A 49 5.32 0.84 9.86
CA LYS A 49 4.46 1.23 8.74
C LYS A 49 4.76 0.37 7.51
N LEU A 50 3.85 -0.54 7.20
CA LEU A 50 3.94 -1.38 6.01
C LEU A 50 3.44 -0.62 4.77
N PRO A 51 4.26 -0.40 3.72
CA PRO A 51 3.82 0.15 2.46
C PRO A 51 2.94 -0.83 1.67
N LEU A 52 1.79 -0.33 1.22
CA LEU A 52 0.88 -1.03 0.32
C LEU A 52 0.76 -0.26 -0.98
N PHE A 53 1.08 -0.92 -2.09
CA PHE A 53 0.91 -0.39 -3.43
C PHE A 53 -0.21 -1.11 -4.16
N GLN A 54 -1.21 -0.36 -4.63
CA GLN A 54 -2.34 -0.91 -5.36
C GLN A 54 -2.46 -0.26 -6.72
N VAL A 55 -2.45 -1.07 -7.78
CA VAL A 55 -2.68 -0.60 -9.15
C VAL A 55 -4.13 -0.85 -9.54
N LEU A 56 -4.84 0.22 -9.89
CA LEU A 56 -6.25 0.26 -10.26
C LEU A 56 -6.38 0.88 -11.65
N GLY A 57 -6.21 0.05 -12.68
CA GLY A 57 -6.19 0.50 -14.06
C GLY A 57 -5.06 1.50 -14.30
N PHE A 58 -5.43 2.77 -14.54
CA PHE A 58 -4.54 3.89 -14.81
C PHE A 58 -4.12 4.67 -13.55
N GLN A 59 -4.49 4.19 -12.36
CA GLN A 59 -4.14 4.84 -11.09
C GLN A 59 -3.40 3.87 -10.18
N GLY A 60 -2.22 4.24 -9.70
CA GLY A 60 -1.52 3.61 -8.58
C GLY A 60 -1.85 4.34 -7.28
N HIS A 61 -2.23 3.62 -6.24
CA HIS A 61 -2.48 4.15 -4.91
C HIS A 61 -1.43 3.62 -3.95
N ILE A 62 -0.76 4.53 -3.24
CA ILE A 62 0.18 4.20 -2.18
C ILE A 62 -0.51 4.46 -0.85
N HIS A 63 -0.49 3.45 0.02
CA HIS A 63 -0.97 3.52 1.39
C HIS A 63 0.11 3.05 2.36
N TYR A 64 0.02 3.45 3.63
CA TYR A 64 0.70 2.80 4.73
C TYR A 64 -0.31 2.09 5.61
N MET A 65 0.04 0.89 6.04
CA MET A 65 -0.70 0.11 7.02
C MET A 65 0.11 0.03 8.31
N TYR A 66 -0.52 0.32 9.44
CA TYR A 66 0.08 0.13 10.76
C TYR A 66 -0.96 -0.40 11.74
N ARG A 67 -0.49 -0.98 12.85
CA ARG A 67 -1.36 -1.55 13.88
C ARG A 67 -1.49 -0.57 15.03
N LEU A 68 -2.68 0.03 15.17
CA LEU A 68 -2.98 1.02 16.21
C LEU A 68 -3.03 0.36 17.60
N ASP A 69 -3.64 -0.82 17.67
CA ASP A 69 -3.76 -1.66 18.86
C ASP A 69 -3.94 -3.14 18.43
N SER A 70 -3.94 -4.09 19.36
CA SER A 70 -3.94 -5.55 19.14
C SER A 70 -4.97 -6.07 18.12
N GLN A 71 -6.07 -5.35 17.87
CA GLN A 71 -7.12 -5.74 16.92
C GLN A 71 -7.39 -4.71 15.80
N TYR A 72 -6.74 -3.54 15.84
CA TYR A 72 -7.07 -2.43 14.95
C TYR A 72 -5.93 -2.09 14.00
N TYR A 73 -6.20 -2.26 12.70
CA TYR A 73 -5.32 -1.86 11.61
C TYR A 73 -5.81 -0.56 10.99
N VAL A 74 -4.89 0.36 10.78
CA VAL A 74 -5.16 1.63 10.09
C VAL A 74 -4.48 1.59 8.74
N ILE A 75 -5.22 2.01 7.71
CA ILE A 75 -4.71 2.20 6.36
C ILE A 75 -4.81 3.69 6.03
N GLU A 76 -3.67 4.34 5.88
CA GLU A 76 -3.58 5.74 5.52
C GLU A 76 -3.15 5.89 4.07
N LYS A 77 -3.91 6.69 3.31
CA LYS A 77 -3.56 7.03 1.94
C LYS A 77 -2.43 8.06 1.95
N VAL A 78 -1.37 7.73 1.23
CA VAL A 78 -0.15 8.56 1.16
C VAL A 78 -0.22 9.41 -0.10
N CYS A 79 -0.40 8.74 -1.23
CA CYS A 79 -0.54 9.43 -2.50
C CYS A 79 -1.24 8.56 -3.55
N THR A 80 -1.67 9.23 -4.61
CA THR A 80 -2.09 8.59 -5.85
C THR A 80 -1.14 9.02 -6.97
N LEU A 81 -0.86 8.07 -7.84
CA LEU A 81 -0.09 8.16 -9.06
C LEU A 81 -1.08 7.90 -10.19
N GLU A 82 -1.24 8.83 -11.11
CA GLU A 82 -2.11 8.62 -12.27
C GLU A 82 -1.22 8.45 -13.51
N TYR A 83 -1.56 7.57 -14.44
CA TYR A 83 -0.84 7.36 -15.70
C TYR A 83 -1.82 6.83 -16.76
N PRO A 84 -1.81 7.30 -18.03
CA PRO A 84 -0.81 8.13 -18.67
C PRO A 84 -0.94 9.64 -18.37
N TYR A 85 0.19 10.35 -18.43
CA TYR A 85 0.22 11.81 -18.34
C TYR A 85 0.03 12.45 -19.72
N ASN A 86 -0.63 13.60 -19.74
CA ASN A 86 -0.68 14.47 -20.92
C ASN A 86 0.73 15.01 -21.19
N LYS A 87 1.20 14.98 -22.45
CA LYS A 87 2.59 15.31 -22.86
C LYS A 87 3.13 16.63 -22.25
N ARG A 88 2.28 17.63 -22.02
CA ARG A 88 2.66 18.95 -21.46
C ARG A 88 3.11 18.94 -20.00
N ASP A 89 2.64 17.98 -19.19
CA ASP A 89 2.95 17.95 -17.74
C ASP A 89 3.92 16.83 -17.37
N THR A 90 4.44 16.11 -18.36
CA THR A 90 5.13 14.82 -18.17
C THR A 90 6.33 14.94 -17.24
N LEU A 91 7.14 16.00 -17.37
CA LEU A 91 8.37 16.11 -16.59
C LEU A 91 8.08 16.36 -15.10
N ILE A 92 7.22 17.33 -14.78
CA ILE A 92 6.87 17.65 -13.39
C ILE A 92 6.12 16.49 -12.73
N LYS A 93 5.19 15.85 -13.46
CA LYS A 93 4.42 14.72 -12.94
C LYS A 93 5.28 13.44 -12.82
N ALA A 94 6.20 13.19 -13.74
CA ALA A 94 7.17 12.10 -13.64
C ALA A 94 8.15 12.31 -12.48
N THR A 95 8.64 13.54 -12.26
CA THR A 95 9.47 13.85 -11.09
C THR A 95 8.68 13.64 -9.80
N ASN A 96 7.44 14.10 -9.72
CA ASN A 96 6.57 13.85 -8.57
C ASN A 96 6.29 12.37 -8.36
N PHE A 97 6.16 11.60 -9.44
CA PHE A 97 6.02 10.14 -9.39
C PHE A 97 7.26 9.48 -8.82
N VAL A 98 8.45 9.84 -9.31
CA VAL A 98 9.74 9.32 -8.82
C VAL A 98 9.96 9.69 -7.35
N VAL A 99 9.65 10.94 -6.96
CA VAL A 99 9.72 11.38 -5.56
C VAL A 99 8.78 10.55 -4.67
N LYS A 100 7.54 10.31 -5.11
CA LYS A 100 6.58 9.46 -4.38
C LYS A 100 7.03 8.00 -4.29
N LEU A 101 7.70 7.47 -5.32
CA LEU A 101 8.35 6.15 -5.26
C LEU A 101 9.56 6.15 -4.31
N LEU A 102 10.28 7.27 -4.20
CA LEU A 102 11.34 7.41 -3.21
C LEU A 102 10.81 7.31 -1.77
N VAL A 103 9.59 7.79 -1.51
CA VAL A 103 8.94 7.60 -0.21
C VAL A 103 8.75 6.12 0.10
N LEU A 104 8.38 5.29 -0.89
CA LEU A 104 8.32 3.83 -0.70
C LEU A 104 9.69 3.24 -0.38
N LYS A 105 10.74 3.68 -1.08
CA LYS A 105 12.12 3.21 -0.83
C LYS A 105 12.57 3.56 0.59
N ASN A 106 12.32 4.78 1.04
CA ASN A 106 12.73 5.22 2.37
C ASN A 106 11.99 4.44 3.45
N LEU A 107 10.69 4.19 3.28
CA LEU A 107 9.94 3.41 4.27
C LEU A 107 10.31 1.93 4.28
N ALA A 108 10.64 1.36 3.12
CA ALA A 108 11.19 0.02 3.06
C ALA A 108 12.55 -0.05 3.78
N ALA A 109 13.40 0.97 3.63
CA ALA A 109 14.68 1.06 4.32
C ALA A 109 14.52 1.20 5.84
N ASP A 110 13.60 2.06 6.29
CA ASP A 110 13.27 2.23 7.73
C ASP A 110 12.81 0.89 8.32
N MET A 111 11.95 0.14 7.61
CA MET A 111 11.52 -1.19 8.04
C MET A 111 12.68 -2.19 8.11
N GLU A 112 13.58 -2.19 7.14
CA GLU A 112 14.72 -3.10 7.07
C GLU A 112 15.70 -2.85 8.23
N GLU A 113 15.99 -1.58 8.53
CA GLU A 113 16.81 -1.17 9.67
C GLU A 113 16.20 -1.65 11.00
N HIS A 114 14.89 -1.46 11.18
CA HIS A 114 14.19 -1.90 12.39
C HIS A 114 14.17 -3.42 12.56
N ILE A 115 14.02 -4.18 11.46
CA ILE A 115 14.11 -5.66 11.49
C ILE A 115 15.53 -6.10 11.86
N HIS A 116 16.55 -5.45 11.32
CA HIS A 116 17.96 -5.78 11.60
C HIS A 116 18.30 -5.57 13.07
N GLN A 117 17.93 -4.40 13.63
CA GLN A 117 18.13 -4.08 15.05
C GLN A 117 17.40 -5.07 15.98
N ALA A 118 16.16 -5.46 15.64
CA ALA A 118 15.41 -6.43 16.42
C ALA A 118 16.07 -7.84 16.42
N SER A 119 16.69 -8.23 15.29
CA SER A 119 17.40 -9.51 15.17
C SER A 119 18.68 -9.57 16.02
N GLU A 120 19.42 -8.46 16.11
CA GLU A 120 20.65 -8.38 16.92
C GLU A 120 20.36 -8.38 18.42
N ASN A 121 19.28 -7.72 18.84
CA ASN A 121 18.87 -7.70 20.24
C ASN A 121 18.41 -9.08 20.75
N LYS A 122 17.89 -9.95 19.88
CA LYS A 122 17.59 -11.35 20.23
C LYS A 122 18.86 -12.19 20.42
N LYS A 123 19.93 -11.93 19.65
CA LYS A 123 21.20 -12.66 19.78
C LYS A 123 21.96 -12.31 21.06
N LYS A 124 21.79 -11.11 21.60
CA LYS A 124 22.44 -10.67 22.86
C LYS A 124 21.74 -11.16 24.14
N LYS A 125 20.55 -11.75 24.04
CA LYS A 125 19.76 -12.26 25.17
C LYS A 125 19.89 -13.77 25.41
N HIS A 126 20.68 -14.47 24.60
CA HIS A 126 21.11 -15.85 24.79
C HIS A 126 22.63 -15.89 24.98
#